data_AF-A0A976QG46-F1
#
_entry.id   AF-A0A976QG46-F1
#
_cell.length_a   1.000
_cell.length_b   1.000
_cell.length_c   1.000
_cell.angle_alpha   90.00
_cell.angle_beta   90.00
_cell.angle_gamma   90.00
#
_symmetry.space_group_name_H-M   'P 1'
#
loop_
_entity.id
_entity.type
_entity.pdbx_description
1 polymer ?
#
loop_
_entity_poly.entity_id
_entity_poly.type
_entity_poly.pdbx_seq_one_letter_code
_entity_poly.pdbx_strand_id
1 'polypeptide(L)'
;MGQIIALGQRIGDWVIVDEVDRLHQEARFLCQCICGTEKVFSAQTLRRGSSLHCGCQKHRTVEGSIDQEKKPIPHSMEDFDLIHQGYLPLADQVSPKDGCPTWSLKAWANILGISRRELITSLKGAGKRFKSSIRMAD
;
A
#
# COMPACT_ATOMS: atom_id res chain seq x y z
N MET A 1 25.92 7.30 -23.94
CA MET A 1 26.03 7.28 -22.46
C MET A 1 25.25 6.06 -21.96
N GLY A 2 25.94 5.06 -21.42
CA GLY A 2 25.31 3.81 -20.99
C GLY A 2 24.66 3.99 -19.63
N GLN A 3 23.36 3.75 -19.54
CA GLN A 3 22.63 3.83 -18.28
C GLN A 3 23.15 2.74 -17.32
N ILE A 4 23.65 3.16 -16.17
CA ILE A 4 24.15 2.27 -15.11
C ILE A 4 22.93 1.66 -14.43
N ILE A 5 22.95 0.34 -14.23
CA ILE A 5 21.93 -0.41 -13.51
C ILE A 5 22.42 -0.57 -12.07
N ALA A 6 21.64 -0.09 -11.11
CA ALA A 6 21.94 -0.19 -9.69
C ALA A 6 20.96 -1.11 -8.96
N LEU A 7 21.42 -1.77 -7.90
CA LEU A 7 20.53 -2.50 -6.98
C LEU A 7 19.56 -1.53 -6.31
N GLY A 8 18.32 -1.95 -6.11
CA GLY A 8 17.23 -1.11 -5.61
C GLY A 8 16.67 -0.13 -6.64
N GLN A 9 17.24 -0.04 -7.84
CA GLN A 9 16.70 0.82 -8.89
C GLN A 9 15.37 0.26 -9.41
N ARG A 10 14.40 1.16 -9.56
CA ARG A 10 13.08 0.84 -10.11
C ARG A 10 13.03 1.15 -11.60
N ILE A 11 12.59 0.17 -12.39
CA ILE A 11 12.42 0.27 -13.84
C ILE A 11 11.00 -0.20 -14.16
N GLY A 12 10.07 0.74 -14.33
CA GLY A 12 8.64 0.44 -14.42
C GLY A 12 8.07 -0.06 -13.09
N ASP A 13 7.44 -1.24 -13.10
CA ASP A 13 6.93 -1.96 -11.91
C ASP A 13 7.95 -2.94 -11.32
N TRP A 14 9.12 -3.08 -11.94
CA TRP A 14 10.19 -3.94 -11.47
C TRP A 14 11.18 -3.18 -10.59
N VAL A 15 11.61 -3.81 -9.50
CA VAL A 15 12.70 -3.35 -8.62
C VAL A 15 13.83 -4.36 -8.72
N ILE A 16 15.05 -3.87 -8.98
CA ILE A 16 16.23 -4.74 -9.02
C ILE A 16 16.60 -5.14 -7.59
N VAL A 17 16.51 -6.43 -7.30
CA VAL A 17 16.77 -7.00 -5.98
C VAL A 17 18.22 -7.44 -5.86
N ASP A 18 18.72 -8.15 -6.87
CA ASP A 18 20.06 -8.72 -6.83
C ASP A 18 20.71 -8.88 -8.22
N GLU A 19 22.03 -8.98 -8.28
CA GLU A 19 22.78 -9.41 -9.47
C GLU A 19 22.98 -10.93 -9.36
N VAL A 20 22.44 -11.70 -10.31
CA VAL A 20 22.44 -13.17 -10.21
C VAL A 20 23.71 -13.73 -10.81
N ASP A 21 23.89 -13.56 -12.11
CA ASP A 21 24.94 -14.23 -12.86
C ASP A 21 25.28 -13.47 -14.14
N ARG A 22 26.48 -13.70 -14.64
CA ARG A 22 26.94 -13.16 -15.93
C ARG A 22 26.95 -14.26 -16.97
N LEU A 23 25.92 -14.29 -17.81
CA LEU A 23 25.87 -15.23 -18.93
C LEU A 23 26.38 -14.53 -20.20
N HIS A 24 27.40 -15.10 -20.86
CA HIS A 24 27.95 -14.59 -22.12
C HIS A 24 28.41 -13.11 -22.04
N GLN A 25 29.08 -12.74 -20.94
CA GLN A 25 29.53 -11.36 -20.63
C GLN A 25 28.41 -10.34 -20.38
N GLU A 26 27.15 -10.77 -20.31
CA GLU A 26 26.02 -9.92 -19.97
C GLU A 26 25.59 -10.15 -18.51
N ALA A 27 25.55 -9.08 -17.72
CA ALA A 27 25.04 -9.12 -16.34
C ALA A 27 23.52 -9.35 -16.33
N ARG A 28 23.07 -10.25 -15.45
CA ARG A 28 21.65 -10.51 -15.22
C ARG A 28 21.28 -10.11 -13.81
N PHE A 29 20.10 -9.53 -13.70
CA PHE A 29 19.58 -9.00 -12.46
C PHE A 29 18.27 -9.69 -12.12
N LEU A 30 18.14 -10.13 -10.88
CA LEU A 30 16.87 -10.55 -10.32
C LEU A 30 16.06 -9.29 -10.06
N CYS A 31 14.87 -9.24 -10.63
CA CYS A 31 13.94 -8.14 -10.42
C CYS A 31 12.65 -8.67 -9.83
N GLN A 32 12.10 -7.92 -8.86
CA GLN A 32 10.83 -8.21 -8.23
C GLN A 32 9.81 -7.15 -8.62
N CYS A 33 8.66 -7.60 -9.10
CA CYS A 33 7.51 -6.77 -9.38
C CYS A 33 6.89 -6.32 -8.06
N ILE A 34 6.25 -5.15 -8.03
CA ILE A 34 5.51 -4.68 -6.85
C ILE A 34 4.42 -5.63 -6.34
N CYS A 35 3.96 -6.59 -7.16
CA CYS A 35 3.01 -7.63 -6.76
C CYS A 35 3.68 -8.88 -6.16
N GLY A 36 5.00 -8.89 -6.02
CA GLY A 36 5.78 -10.02 -5.51
C GLY A 36 6.29 -11.00 -6.56
N THR A 37 5.95 -10.84 -7.84
CA THR A 37 6.48 -11.72 -8.91
C THR A 37 7.95 -11.44 -9.14
N GLU A 38 8.79 -12.47 -9.17
CA GLU A 38 10.22 -12.35 -9.43
C GLU A 38 10.58 -12.85 -10.83
N LYS A 39 11.43 -12.11 -11.54
CA LYS A 39 11.97 -12.50 -12.85
C LYS A 39 13.40 -12.01 -13.02
N VAL A 40 14.20 -12.81 -13.70
CA VAL A 40 15.57 -12.45 -14.06
C VAL A 40 15.58 -11.76 -15.41
N PHE A 41 16.15 -10.56 -15.47
CA PHE A 41 16.31 -9.79 -16.69
C PHE A 41 17.78 -9.55 -17.01
N SER A 42 18.08 -9.43 -18.30
CA SER A 42 19.43 -9.05 -18.75
C SER A 42 19.63 -7.53 -18.64
N ALA A 43 20.89 -7.11 -18.45
CA ALA A 43 21.25 -5.69 -18.42
C ALA A 43 20.77 -4.94 -19.67
N GLN A 44 20.83 -5.58 -20.84
CA GLN A 44 20.33 -4.98 -22.08
C GLN A 44 18.81 -4.81 -22.06
N THR A 45 18.07 -5.78 -21.54
CA THR A 45 16.60 -5.73 -21.45
C THR A 45 16.15 -4.63 -20.50
N LEU A 46 16.81 -4.50 -19.36
CA LEU A 46 16.57 -3.42 -18.39
C LEU A 46 16.90 -2.05 -18.95
N ARG A 47 18.02 -1.90 -19.69
CA ARG A 47 18.39 -0.65 -20.36
C ARG A 47 17.43 -0.27 -21.49
N ARG A 48 16.93 -1.25 -22.25
CA ARG A 48 15.99 -1.02 -23.36
C ARG A 48 14.56 -0.77 -22.87
N GLY A 49 14.22 -1.18 -21.64
CA GLY A 49 12.89 -1.00 -21.07
C GLY A 49 11.79 -1.79 -21.80
N SER A 50 12.12 -2.94 -22.41
CA SER A 50 11.15 -3.71 -23.20
C SER A 50 10.12 -4.48 -22.36
N SER A 51 10.36 -4.66 -21.05
CA SER A 51 9.42 -5.31 -20.13
C SER A 51 9.30 -4.50 -18.84
N LEU A 52 8.42 -3.50 -18.84
CA LEU A 52 8.24 -2.58 -17.71
C LEU A 52 7.25 -3.09 -16.66
N HIS A 53 6.45 -4.12 -16.97
CA HIS A 53 5.36 -4.58 -16.11
C HIS A 53 5.27 -6.10 -16.13
N CYS A 54 4.91 -6.71 -15.00
CA CYS A 54 4.70 -8.16 -14.89
C CYS A 54 3.31 -8.63 -15.39
N GLY A 55 2.41 -7.70 -15.74
CA GLY A 55 1.05 -8.02 -16.22
C GLY A 55 0.01 -8.22 -15.12
N CYS A 56 0.41 -8.14 -13.84
CA CYS A 56 -0.47 -8.30 -12.68
C CYS A 56 -1.60 -7.26 -12.60
N GLN A 57 -1.48 -6.12 -13.30
CA GLN A 57 -2.52 -5.10 -13.35
C GLN A 57 -3.74 -5.53 -14.19
N LYS A 58 -3.60 -6.53 -15.07
CA LYS A 58 -4.72 -7.06 -15.88
C LYS A 58 -5.58 -8.10 -15.15
N HIS A 59 -5.08 -8.63 -14.03
CA HIS A 59 -5.77 -9.67 -13.23
C HIS A 59 -6.25 -9.15 -11.87
N ARG A 60 -6.36 -7.84 -11.68
CA ARG A 60 -6.99 -7.28 -10.49
C ARG A 60 -8.52 -7.27 -10.63
N THR A 61 -9.09 -8.41 -11.05
CA THR A 61 -10.46 -8.75 -10.67
C THR A 61 -10.37 -9.30 -9.26
N VAL A 62 -11.21 -8.76 -8.40
CA VAL A 62 -11.24 -9.00 -6.96
C VAL A 62 -11.49 -10.48 -6.69
N GLU A 63 -10.46 -11.30 -6.56
CA GLU A 63 -10.60 -12.69 -6.12
C GLU A 63 -9.52 -12.98 -5.07
N GLY A 64 -10.00 -13.08 -3.84
CA GLY A 64 -9.18 -13.26 -2.64
C GLY A 64 -10.07 -13.20 -1.40
N SER A 65 -11.06 -14.08 -1.36
CA SER A 65 -11.83 -14.45 -0.18
C SER A 65 -10.87 -14.81 0.96
N ILE A 66 -10.91 -14.06 2.04
CA ILE A 66 -10.39 -14.53 3.33
C ILE A 66 -11.63 -14.76 4.18
N ASP A 67 -12.05 -16.02 4.28
CA ASP A 67 -12.92 -16.48 5.36
C ASP A 67 -12.14 -16.29 6.67
N GLN A 68 -12.20 -15.08 7.22
CA GLN A 68 -11.76 -14.81 8.58
C GLN A 68 -12.95 -14.99 9.51
N GLU A 69 -12.91 -16.07 10.29
CA GLU A 69 -13.70 -16.20 11.50
C GLU A 69 -13.51 -14.94 12.35
N LYS A 70 -14.58 -14.16 12.50
CA LYS A 70 -14.58 -12.84 13.16
C LYS A 70 -14.26 -13.03 14.64
N LYS A 71 -12.98 -12.93 15.03
CA LYS A 71 -12.61 -12.85 16.43
C LYS A 71 -13.12 -11.52 17.00
N PRO A 72 -13.88 -11.51 18.11
CA PRO A 72 -14.53 -10.32 18.62
C PRO A 72 -13.50 -9.25 19.01
N ILE A 73 -13.80 -7.99 18.67
CA ILE A 73 -12.94 -6.84 18.95
C ILE A 73 -12.81 -6.70 20.48
N PRO A 74 -11.61 -6.84 21.06
CA PRO A 74 -11.43 -6.65 22.49
C PRO A 74 -11.64 -5.16 22.81
N HIS A 75 -12.69 -4.87 23.58
CA HIS A 75 -13.09 -3.53 24.03
C HIS A 75 -12.14 -2.95 25.11
N SER A 76 -10.96 -3.53 25.27
CA SER A 76 -9.99 -3.23 26.33
C SER A 76 -8.58 -2.95 25.81
N MET A 77 -8.38 -2.80 24.50
CA MET A 77 -7.09 -2.39 23.92
C MET A 77 -7.15 -0.92 23.51
N GLU A 78 -6.06 -0.19 23.74
CA GLU A 78 -5.93 1.20 23.31
C GLU A 78 -5.73 1.27 21.79
N ASP A 79 -6.13 2.38 21.16
CA ASP A 79 -6.03 2.58 19.69
C ASP A 79 -4.60 2.30 19.15
N PHE A 80 -3.58 2.54 19.98
CA PHE A 80 -2.18 2.28 19.66
C PHE A 80 -1.82 0.79 19.52
N ASP A 81 -2.43 -0.11 20.30
CA ASP A 81 -2.16 -1.55 20.23
C ASP A 81 -2.70 -2.18 18.93
N LEU A 82 -3.81 -1.64 18.41
CA LEU A 82 -4.38 -2.04 17.13
C LEU A 82 -3.46 -1.69 15.95
N ILE A 83 -2.74 -0.57 16.02
CA ILE A 83 -1.76 -0.16 15.00
C ILE A 83 -0.52 -1.06 15.07
N HIS A 84 0.03 -1.30 16.27
CA HIS A 84 1.26 -2.07 16.44
C HIS A 84 1.10 -3.55 16.07
N GLN A 85 -0.08 -4.13 16.33
CA GLN A 85 -0.40 -5.51 15.94
C GLN A 85 -0.81 -5.65 14.46
N GLY A 86 -0.81 -4.54 13.71
CA GLY A 86 -1.07 -4.54 12.26
C GLY A 86 -2.56 -4.63 11.88
N TYR A 87 -3.48 -4.42 12.82
CA TYR A 87 -4.92 -4.37 12.54
C TYR A 87 -5.37 -3.04 11.93
N LEU A 88 -4.60 -1.96 12.15
CA LEU A 88 -4.84 -0.63 11.55
C LEU A 88 -3.56 -0.12 10.85
N PRO A 89 -3.69 0.53 9.67
CA PRO A 89 -2.54 1.12 8.96
C PRO A 89 -1.96 2.30 9.76
N LEU A 90 -0.74 2.79 9.49
CA LEU A 90 -0.25 4.01 10.15
C LEU A 90 -1.18 5.22 9.91
N ALA A 91 -1.30 6.09 10.91
CA ALA A 91 -2.04 7.34 10.81
C ALA A 91 -1.50 8.22 9.66
N ASP A 92 -2.40 8.76 8.83
CA ASP A 92 -2.07 9.67 7.73
C ASP A 92 -2.26 11.15 8.09
N GLN A 93 -2.79 11.43 9.28
CA GLN A 93 -3.04 12.77 9.79
C GLN A 93 -2.64 12.91 11.26
N VAL A 94 -2.57 14.17 11.70
CA VAL A 94 -2.33 14.54 13.10
C VAL A 94 -3.42 15.52 13.52
N SER A 95 -4.01 15.32 14.69
CA SER A 95 -5.02 16.21 15.26
C SER A 95 -4.41 17.59 15.51
N PRO A 96 -4.99 18.68 14.97
CA PRO A 96 -4.47 20.03 15.19
C PRO A 96 -4.66 20.54 16.61
N LYS A 97 -5.47 19.87 17.44
CA LYS A 97 -5.71 20.26 18.83
C LYS A 97 -4.63 19.76 19.78
N ASP A 98 -4.30 18.47 19.65
CA ASP A 98 -3.53 17.75 20.66
C ASP A 98 -2.30 17.03 20.08
N GLY A 99 -2.10 17.09 18.75
CA GLY A 99 -0.98 16.40 18.10
C GLY A 99 -1.15 14.88 18.02
N CYS A 100 -2.29 14.33 18.40
CA CYS A 100 -2.54 12.89 18.36
C CYS A 100 -2.60 12.37 16.91
N PRO A 101 -1.99 11.23 16.60
CA PRO A 101 -2.13 10.59 15.28
C PRO A 101 -3.61 10.25 15.00
N THR A 102 -4.08 10.50 13.79
CA THR A 102 -5.47 10.25 13.36
C THR A 102 -5.53 9.82 11.88
N TRP A 103 -6.65 9.25 11.46
CA TRP A 103 -6.89 8.91 10.05
C TRP A 103 -7.82 9.90 9.37
N SER A 104 -7.50 10.23 8.11
CA SER A 104 -8.41 10.95 7.23
C SER A 104 -9.71 10.17 7.02
N LEU A 105 -10.79 10.86 6.63
CA LEU A 105 -12.03 10.19 6.22
C LEU A 105 -11.82 9.20 5.06
N LYS A 106 -10.82 9.45 4.21
CA LYS A 106 -10.44 8.55 3.12
C LYS A 106 -9.83 7.27 3.69
N ALA A 107 -8.91 7.39 4.63
CA ALA A 107 -8.28 6.26 5.30
C ALA A 107 -9.30 5.46 6.13
N TRP A 108 -10.18 6.11 6.90
CA TRP A 108 -11.30 5.45 7.59
C TRP A 108 -12.21 4.67 6.66
N ALA A 109 -12.57 5.26 5.50
CA ALA A 109 -13.41 4.58 4.51
C ALA A 109 -12.72 3.31 3.96
N ASN A 110 -11.40 3.40 3.71
CA ASN A 110 -10.61 2.24 3.26
C ASN A 110 -10.53 1.15 4.34
N ILE A 111 -10.26 1.51 5.60
CA ILE A 111 -10.18 0.58 6.74
C ILE A 111 -11.51 -0.18 6.91
N LEU A 112 -12.63 0.54 6.81
CA LEU A 112 -13.96 -0.02 6.98
C LEU A 112 -14.49 -0.74 5.73
N GLY A 113 -13.79 -0.67 4.59
CA GLY A 113 -14.23 -1.27 3.34
C GLY A 113 -15.50 -0.64 2.74
N ILE A 114 -15.79 0.63 3.06
CA ILE A 114 -17.00 1.34 2.58
C ILE A 114 -16.63 2.58 1.76
N SER A 115 -17.59 3.12 1.01
CA SER A 115 -17.35 4.35 0.27
C SER A 115 -17.25 5.57 1.21
N ARG A 116 -16.42 6.57 0.86
CA ARG A 116 -16.32 7.83 1.63
C ARG A 116 -17.69 8.48 1.86
N ARG A 117 -18.60 8.41 0.88
CA ARG A 117 -19.96 8.96 0.97
C ARG A 117 -20.79 8.22 2.02
N GLU A 118 -20.71 6.90 2.03
CA GLU A 118 -21.41 6.03 2.99
C GLU A 118 -20.88 6.22 4.41
N LEU A 119 -19.56 6.39 4.56
CA LEU A 119 -18.96 6.77 5.82
C LEU A 119 -19.50 8.11 6.33
N ILE A 120 -19.54 9.14 5.46
CA ILE A 120 -20.07 10.47 5.83
C ILE A 120 -21.54 10.38 6.24
N THR A 121 -22.36 9.62 5.53
CA THR A 121 -23.77 9.40 5.88
C THR A 121 -23.90 8.73 7.25
N SER A 122 -23.10 7.70 7.50
CA SER A 122 -23.07 6.97 8.77
C SER A 122 -22.62 7.86 9.94
N LEU A 123 -21.58 8.67 9.75
CA LEU A 123 -21.10 9.62 10.76
C LEU A 123 -22.11 10.73 11.06
N LYS A 124 -22.85 11.21 10.04
CA LYS A 124 -23.95 12.17 10.23
C LYS A 124 -25.10 11.57 11.04
N GLY A 125 -25.39 10.28 10.84
CA GLY A 125 -26.41 9.52 11.57
C GLY A 125 -26.00 9.16 13.01
N ALA A 126 -24.70 8.96 13.27
CA ALA A 126 -24.15 8.56 14.57
C ALA A 126 -24.21 9.65 15.67
N GLY A 127 -24.82 10.80 15.40
CA GLY A 127 -25.11 11.81 16.41
C GLY A 127 -23.93 12.68 16.86
N LYS A 128 -24.14 13.51 17.88
CA LYS A 128 -23.32 14.69 18.24
C LYS A 128 -21.85 14.40 18.62
N ARG A 129 -21.44 13.13 18.75
CA ARG A 129 -20.07 12.73 19.13
C ARG A 129 -19.00 13.17 18.12
N PHE A 130 -19.38 13.36 16.85
CA PHE A 130 -18.50 13.90 15.78
C PHE A 130 -18.85 15.35 15.36
N LYS A 131 -19.84 15.99 15.99
CA LYS A 131 -20.28 17.36 15.62
C LYS A 131 -19.39 18.45 16.21
N SER A 132 -18.50 18.14 17.14
CA SER A 132 -17.57 19.12 17.71
C SER A 132 -16.29 19.19 16.87
N SER A 133 -16.26 20.17 15.95
CA SER A 133 -15.06 20.70 15.28
C SER A 133 -14.67 20.12 13.92
N ILE A 134 -15.65 19.76 13.08
CA ILE A 134 -15.44 19.77 11.63
C ILE A 134 -15.39 21.24 11.17
N ARG A 135 -14.22 21.87 11.27
CA ARG A 135 -13.88 23.03 10.44
C ARG A 135 -13.21 22.44 9.20
N MET A 136 -14.00 22.25 8.15
CA MET A 136 -13.54 21.77 6.85
C MET A 136 -12.72 22.90 6.21
N ALA A 137 -11.43 22.70 6.00
CA ALA A 137 -10.70 23.45 5.00
C ALA A 137 -10.96 22.77 3.64
N ASP A 138 -11.28 23.59 2.64
CA ASP A 138 -11.57 23.23 1.25
C ASP A 138 -10.34 22.58 0.58
#